data_AF-A0A6P9AV80-F1
#
_entry.id   AF-A0A6P9AV80-F1
#
_cell.length_a   1.000
_cell.length_b   1.000
_cell.length_c   1.000
_cell.angle_alpha   90.00
_cell.angle_beta   90.00
_cell.angle_gamma   90.00
#
_symmetry.space_group_name_H-M   'P 1'
#
loop_
_entity.id
_entity.type
_entity.pdbx_description
1 polymer ?
#
loop_
_entity_poly.entity_id
_entity_poly.type
_entity_poly.pdbx_seq_one_letter_code
_entity_poly.pdbx_strand_id
1 'polypeptide(L)'
;MPRPVKVVSVGGQSYLSAILRFFVKQLANKTSDWLNHMRFLIIPLGSHPVAKYMGSVDSRYSNMFLDTSWRDLFSKPEPPAIEPLDVVGRITQYVNGANVTHQLPVAEAMLTCKHKL
;
A
#
# COMPACT_ATOMS: atom_id res chain seq x y z
N MET A 1 2.70 12.30 -22.87
CA MET A 1 3.37 11.18 -22.18
C MET A 1 2.33 10.11 -21.86
N PRO A 2 2.67 8.81 -21.93
CA PRO A 2 1.72 7.75 -21.60
C PRO A 2 1.28 7.83 -20.14
N ARG A 3 0.06 7.36 -19.85
CA ARG A 3 -0.50 7.38 -18.49
C ARG A 3 0.32 6.45 -17.60
N PRO A 4 0.73 6.88 -16.39
CA PRO A 4 1.44 6.01 -15.47
C PRO A 4 0.66 4.74 -15.16
N VAL A 5 1.35 3.60 -15.12
CA VAL A 5 0.78 2.30 -14.76
C VAL A 5 0.61 2.25 -13.25
N LYS A 6 -0.62 2.05 -12.77
CA LYS A 6 -0.93 1.85 -11.36
C LYS A 6 -0.70 0.39 -10.98
N VAL A 7 0.24 0.13 -10.08
CA VAL A 7 0.55 -1.19 -9.55
C VAL A 7 -0.04 -1.29 -8.15
N VAL A 8 -1.15 -2.01 -8.02
CA VAL A 8 -1.85 -2.19 -6.74
C VAL A 8 -1.26 -3.41 -6.03
N SER A 9 -0.78 -3.21 -4.81
CA SER A 9 -0.24 -4.26 -3.95
C SER A 9 -1.15 -4.44 -2.75
N VAL A 10 -1.80 -5.60 -2.66
CA VAL A 10 -2.73 -5.94 -1.57
C VAL A 10 -2.15 -7.06 -0.74
N GLY A 11 -1.97 -6.85 0.56
CA GLY A 11 -1.51 -7.94 1.43
C GLY A 11 -1.09 -7.50 2.82
N GLY A 12 -0.71 -8.48 3.64
CA GLY A 12 -0.18 -8.24 4.98
C GLY A 12 1.29 -7.80 4.98
N GLN A 13 1.84 -7.60 6.19
CA GLN A 13 3.20 -7.09 6.40
C GLN A 13 4.28 -7.85 5.61
N SER A 14 4.27 -9.18 5.66
CA SER A 14 5.28 -10.02 5.01
C SER A 14 5.27 -9.86 3.48
N TYR A 15 4.08 -9.89 2.88
CA TYR A 15 3.86 -9.77 1.44
C TYR A 15 4.25 -8.39 0.93
N LEU A 16 3.72 -7.32 1.53
CA LEU A 16 4.04 -5.95 1.14
C LEU A 16 5.52 -5.63 1.35
N SER A 17 6.14 -6.12 2.43
CA SER A 17 7.57 -5.98 2.63
C SER A 17 8.40 -6.75 1.60
N ALA A 18 7.92 -7.91 1.11
CA ALA A 18 8.55 -8.66 0.04
C ALA A 18 8.48 -7.91 -1.31
N ILE A 19 7.33 -7.32 -1.64
CA ILE A 19 7.17 -6.46 -2.82
C ILE A 19 8.11 -5.26 -2.76
N LEU A 20 8.15 -4.55 -1.62
CA LEU A 20 9.06 -3.41 -1.45
C LEU A 20 10.52 -3.85 -1.59
N ARG A 21 10.93 -4.96 -0.98
CA ARG A 21 12.29 -5.52 -1.15
C ARG A 21 12.61 -5.86 -2.61
N PHE A 22 11.67 -6.47 -3.32
CA PHE A 22 11.82 -6.77 -4.74
C PHE A 22 11.98 -5.49 -5.56
N PHE A 23 11.16 -4.47 -5.27
CA PHE A 23 11.25 -3.16 -5.90
C PHE A 23 12.65 -2.55 -5.76
N VAL A 24 13.24 -2.62 -4.57
CA VAL A 24 14.60 -2.10 -4.31
C VAL A 24 15.63 -2.86 -5.11
N LYS A 25 15.58 -4.19 -5.08
CA LYS A 25 16.63 -5.04 -5.65
C LYS A 25 16.61 -5.05 -7.17
N GLN A 26 15.44 -5.22 -7.76
CA GLN A 26 15.30 -5.53 -9.18
C GLN A 26 14.90 -4.33 -10.01
N LEU A 27 14.09 -3.46 -9.44
CA LEU A 27 13.41 -2.41 -10.16
C LEU A 27 14.17 -1.08 -10.00
N ALA A 28 14.55 -0.67 -8.78
CA ALA A 28 15.28 0.60 -8.54
C ALA A 28 16.61 0.73 -9.33
N ASN A 29 17.21 -0.41 -9.72
CA ASN A 29 18.43 -0.46 -10.52
C ASN A 29 18.18 -0.37 -12.06
N LYS A 30 16.91 -0.35 -12.50
CA LYS A 30 16.52 -0.12 -13.91
C LYS A 30 16.34 1.39 -14.16
N THR A 31 16.50 1.84 -15.41
CA THR A 31 16.53 3.25 -15.87
C THR A 31 15.45 4.16 -15.28
N SER A 32 15.79 5.40 -14.90
CA SER A 32 14.89 6.36 -14.21
C SER A 32 13.48 6.51 -14.81
N ASP A 33 13.32 6.30 -16.12
CA ASP A 33 12.04 6.48 -16.82
C ASP A 33 10.92 5.57 -16.33
N TRP A 34 11.20 4.31 -15.93
CA TRP A 34 10.13 3.40 -15.49
C TRP A 34 9.60 3.77 -14.09
N LEU A 35 10.46 4.32 -13.21
CA LEU A 35 10.03 4.86 -11.90
C LEU A 35 9.04 6.00 -12.09
N ASN A 36 9.31 6.86 -13.07
CA ASN A 36 8.42 7.94 -13.44
C ASN A 36 7.13 7.44 -14.10
N HIS A 37 7.13 6.22 -14.65
CA HIS A 37 6.00 5.61 -15.33
C HIS A 37 5.13 4.67 -14.47
N MET A 38 5.60 4.25 -13.29
CA MET A 38 4.83 3.37 -12.41
C MET A 38 4.42 4.08 -11.13
N ARG A 39 3.22 3.77 -10.61
CA ARG A 39 2.70 4.27 -9.33
C ARG A 39 2.24 3.11 -8.48
N PHE A 40 2.89 2.92 -7.33
CA PHE A 40 2.56 1.85 -6.41
C PHE A 40 1.47 2.30 -5.45
N LEU A 41 0.43 1.48 -5.32
CA LEU A 41 -0.68 1.70 -4.42
C LEU A 41 -0.71 0.56 -3.41
N ILE A 42 -0.42 0.88 -2.16
CA ILE A 42 -0.35 -0.12 -1.08
C ILE A 42 -1.70 -0.25 -0.39
N ILE A 43 -2.25 -1.45 -0.32
CA ILE A 43 -3.50 -1.75 0.40
C ILE A 43 -3.16 -2.76 1.51
N PRO A 44 -3.14 -2.32 2.79
CA PRO A 44 -2.67 -3.13 3.88
C PRO A 44 -3.77 -4.08 4.37
N LEU A 45 -3.47 -5.37 4.47
CA LEU A 45 -4.31 -6.34 5.17
C LEU A 45 -3.74 -6.53 6.57
N GLY A 46 -4.25 -5.76 7.53
CA GLY A 46 -3.75 -5.70 8.90
C GLY A 46 -2.69 -4.61 9.13
N SER A 47 -1.96 -4.69 10.25
CA SER A 47 -0.99 -3.66 10.65
C SER A 47 0.27 -3.71 9.78
N HIS A 48 0.61 -2.59 9.14
CA HIS A 48 1.83 -2.45 8.36
C HIS A 48 2.56 -1.13 8.69
N PRO A 49 3.87 -1.15 9.01
CA PRO A 49 4.63 0.07 9.32
C PRO A 49 4.58 1.14 8.22
N VAL A 50 4.79 0.77 6.96
CA VAL A 50 4.62 1.69 5.81
C VAL A 50 3.20 2.22 5.70
N ALA A 51 2.16 1.42 5.94
CA ALA A 51 0.79 1.93 5.91
C ALA A 51 0.54 2.99 7.02
N LYS A 52 1.13 2.80 8.20
CA LYS A 52 1.08 3.81 9.28
C LYS A 52 1.75 5.11 8.87
N TYR A 53 2.93 5.03 8.25
CA TYR A 53 3.60 6.21 7.70
C TYR A 53 2.75 6.88 6.61
N MET A 54 2.23 6.09 5.66
CA MET A 54 1.37 6.61 4.59
C MET A 54 0.16 7.34 5.15
N GLY A 55 -0.50 6.80 6.18
CA GLY A 55 -1.59 7.47 6.86
C GLY A 55 -1.20 8.75 7.60
N SER A 56 0.07 8.91 8.01
CA SER A 56 0.57 10.14 8.62
C SER A 56 0.79 11.28 7.61
N VAL A 57 1.00 10.95 6.32
CA VAL A 57 1.27 11.92 5.25
C VAL A 57 0.09 12.07 4.28
N ASP A 58 -0.88 11.16 4.32
CA ASP A 58 -2.09 11.16 3.50
C ASP A 58 -3.31 10.80 4.37
N SER A 59 -4.14 11.81 4.66
CA SER A 59 -5.35 11.64 5.46
C SER A 59 -6.42 10.81 4.76
N ARG A 60 -6.49 10.85 3.42
CA ARG A 60 -7.42 10.02 2.65
C ARG A 60 -7.03 8.56 2.76
N TYR A 61 -5.73 8.27 2.64
CA TYR A 61 -5.20 6.92 2.87
C TYR A 61 -5.52 6.42 4.29
N SER A 62 -5.26 7.26 5.30
CA SER A 62 -5.56 6.94 6.69
C SER A 62 -7.03 6.58 6.90
N ASN A 63 -7.94 7.40 6.38
CA ASN A 63 -9.38 7.18 6.51
C ASN A 63 -9.88 5.93 5.78
N MET A 64 -9.21 5.51 4.70
CA MET A 64 -9.60 4.31 3.96
C MET A 64 -9.09 3.02 4.61
N PHE A 65 -7.88 3.01 5.17
CA PHE A 65 -7.20 1.75 5.51
C PHE A 65 -6.69 1.65 6.96
N LEU A 66 -6.67 2.75 7.73
CA LEU A 66 -6.26 2.73 9.14
C LEU A 66 -7.44 2.85 10.11
N ASP A 67 -8.65 3.03 9.58
CA ASP A 67 -9.88 2.98 10.36
C ASP A 67 -10.08 1.62 11.05
N THR A 68 -10.91 1.59 12.09
CA THR A 68 -11.15 0.37 12.86
C THR A 68 -11.85 -0.71 12.02
N SER A 69 -12.77 -0.34 11.12
CA SER A 69 -13.53 -1.28 10.30
C SER A 69 -12.65 -2.13 9.37
N TRP A 70 -11.68 -1.50 8.71
CA TRP A 70 -10.74 -2.15 7.81
C TRP A 70 -9.77 -3.04 8.58
N ARG A 71 -9.21 -2.52 9.68
CA ARG A 71 -8.28 -3.29 10.50
C ARG A 71 -8.95 -4.52 11.09
N ASP A 72 -10.16 -4.39 11.64
CA ASP A 72 -10.86 -5.50 12.28
C ASP A 72 -11.19 -6.59 11.25
N LEU A 73 -11.65 -6.19 10.06
CA LEU A 73 -11.92 -7.11 8.95
C LEU A 73 -10.70 -7.95 8.56
N PHE A 74 -9.52 -7.34 8.46
CA PHE A 74 -8.29 -8.03 8.02
C PHE A 74 -7.36 -8.46 9.17
N SER A 75 -7.79 -8.33 10.42
CA SER A 75 -7.06 -8.84 11.59
C SER A 75 -7.36 -10.32 11.87
N LYS A 76 -8.48 -10.82 11.36
CA LYS A 76 -8.95 -12.18 11.57
C LYS A 76 -8.52 -13.08 10.41
N PRO A 77 -8.11 -14.33 10.70
CA PRO A 77 -7.75 -15.29 9.65
C PRO A 77 -8.98 -15.86 8.94
N GLU A 78 -10.12 -15.97 9.62
CA GLU A 78 -11.37 -16.44 9.00
C GLU A 78 -12.11 -15.30 8.29
N PRO A 79 -12.76 -15.59 7.13
CA PRO A 79 -13.65 -14.63 6.50
C PRO A 79 -14.87 -14.35 7.40
N PRO A 80 -15.38 -13.11 7.41
CA PRO A 80 -16.57 -12.80 8.18
C PRO A 80 -17.80 -13.50 7.59
N ALA A 81 -18.72 -13.94 8.46
CA ALA A 81 -19.97 -14.59 8.01
C ALA A 81 -20.91 -13.64 7.24
N ILE A 82 -20.79 -12.34 7.52
CA ILE A 82 -21.48 -11.26 6.81
C ILE A 82 -20.41 -10.25 6.45
N GLU A 83 -20.38 -9.82 5.19
CA GLU A 83 -19.43 -8.81 4.72
C GLU A 83 -19.77 -7.45 5.36
N PRO A 84 -18.98 -6.96 6.33
CA PRO A 84 -19.36 -5.77 7.10
C PRO A 84 -19.03 -4.46 6.36
N LEU A 85 -18.35 -4.58 5.20
CA LEU A 85 -17.78 -3.47 4.47
C LEU A 85 -17.71 -3.80 2.98
N ASP A 86 -18.09 -2.85 2.12
CA ASP A 86 -17.82 -2.93 0.67
C ASP A 86 -16.31 -2.74 0.39
N VAL A 87 -15.58 -3.85 0.42
CA VAL A 87 -14.13 -3.90 0.18
C VAL A 87 -13.82 -3.46 -1.24
N VAL A 88 -14.57 -3.96 -2.23
CA VAL A 88 -14.33 -3.70 -3.65
C VAL A 88 -14.56 -2.23 -3.97
N GLY A 89 -15.67 -1.65 -3.51
CA GLY A 89 -15.97 -0.25 -3.70
C GLY A 89 -14.92 0.65 -3.06
N ARG A 90 -14.48 0.33 -1.83
CA ARG A 90 -13.43 1.11 -1.14
C ARG A 90 -12.09 1.06 -1.89
N ILE A 91 -11.66 -0.12 -2.34
CA ILE A 91 -10.43 -0.28 -3.14
C ILE A 91 -10.55 0.48 -4.47
N THR A 92 -11.70 0.36 -5.14
CA THR A 92 -11.96 1.05 -6.41
C THR A 92 -11.90 2.57 -6.24
N GLN A 93 -12.50 3.11 -5.17
CA GLN A 93 -12.43 4.53 -4.84
C GLN A 93 -10.99 5.00 -4.56
N TYR A 94 -10.19 4.19 -3.86
CA TYR A 94 -8.78 4.49 -3.63
C TYR A 94 -7.99 4.53 -4.94
N VAL A 95 -8.08 3.48 -5.76
CA VAL A 95 -7.34 3.37 -7.02
C VAL A 95 -7.72 4.48 -7.99
N ASN A 96 -9.01 4.79 -8.14
CA ASN A 96 -9.48 5.82 -9.05
C ASN A 96 -9.11 7.23 -8.58
N GLY A 97 -9.07 7.46 -7.27
CA GLY A 97 -8.75 8.77 -6.72
C GLY A 97 -7.28 8.99 -6.37
N ALA A 98 -6.41 8.00 -6.56
CA ALA A 98 -4.97 8.14 -6.39
C ALA A 98 -4.36 9.04 -7.48
N ASN A 99 -4.40 10.34 -7.24
CA ASN A 99 -3.91 11.40 -8.12
C ASN A 99 -2.64 12.09 -7.57
N VAL A 100 -2.38 11.96 -6.28
CA VAL A 100 -1.18 12.49 -5.61
C VAL A 100 -0.15 11.37 -5.51
N THR A 101 1.11 11.67 -5.83
CA THR A 101 2.24 10.74 -5.66
C THR A 101 3.12 11.24 -4.52
N HIS A 102 3.22 10.46 -3.45
CA HIS A 102 4.20 10.72 -2.41
C HIS A 102 5.53 10.10 -2.84
N GLN A 103 6.59 10.92 -2.90
CA GLN A 103 7.94 10.42 -3.12
C GLN A 103 8.43 9.83 -1.80
N LEU A 104 8.24 8.53 -1.64
CA LEU A 104 8.80 7.79 -0.51
C LEU A 104 10.11 7.14 -0.97
N PRO A 105 11.28 7.57 -0.46
CA PRO A 105 12.52 6.86 -0.72
C PRO A 105 12.34 5.39 -0.34
N VAL A 106 12.66 4.49 -1.25
CA VAL A 106 12.43 3.06 -1.01
C VAL A 106 13.25 2.56 0.18
N ALA A 107 14.43 3.14 0.39
CA ALA A 107 15.25 2.91 1.57
C ALA A 107 14.52 3.28 2.86
N GLU A 108 13.80 4.40 2.89
CA GLU A 108 12.97 4.83 4.01
C GLU A 108 11.84 3.84 4.24
N ALA A 109 11.10 3.46 3.18
CA ALA A 109 10.04 2.46 3.24
C ALA A 109 10.55 1.13 3.82
N MET A 110 11.74 0.69 3.40
CA MET A 110 12.39 -0.52 3.92
C MET A 110 12.80 -0.38 5.39
N LEU A 111 13.29 0.77 5.83
CA LEU A 111 13.65 1.02 7.24
C LEU A 111 12.41 0.99 8.12
N THR A 112 11.28 1.54 7.63
CA THR A 112 9.99 1.44 8.30
C THR A 112 9.55 -0.03 8.40
N CYS A 113 9.76 -0.85 7.35
CA CYS A 113 9.48 -2.28 7.39
C CYS A 113 10.41 -3.11 8.30
N LYS A 114 11.69 -2.72 8.42
CA LYS A 114 12.70 -3.48 9.18
C LYS A 114 12.56 -3.35 10.70
N HIS A 115 11.93 -2.29 11.20
CA HIS A 115 11.90 -1.99 12.63
C HIS A 115 11.01 -2.93 13.48
N LYS A 116 10.34 -3.94 12.89
CA LYS A 116 9.51 -4.93 13.62
C LYS A 116 9.48 -6.29 12.91
N LEU A 117 10.64 -6.93 12.80
CA LEU A 117 10.71 -8.40 12.80
C LEU A 117 10.88 -8.85 14.25
#